data_AF-A0A2L2TKI2-F1
#
_entry.id   AF-A0A2L2TKI2-F1
#
_cell.length_a   1.000
_cell.length_b   1.000
_cell.length_c   1.000
_cell.angle_alpha   90.00
_cell.angle_beta   90.00
_cell.angle_gamma   90.00
#
_symmetry.space_group_name_H-M   'P 1'
#
loop_
_entity.id
_entity.type
_entity.pdbx_description
1 polymer ?
#
loop_
_entity_poly.entity_id
_entity_poly.type
_entity_poly.pdbx_seq_one_letter_code
_entity_poly.pdbx_strand_id
1 'polypeptide(L)'
;MRHSFIPILMAIGAAVQAAAQLNGKVGPLTTRQAKAAIKTCNITDYGAKANAKTDNSAAIQKAWDDCKTTGGEVVIPAGDYGLGTWLTLSSKTPMSFRLDGIIYRIGTGDGNMFMFKHLEDFEFYSSTSKGAIQGYGYEFHKNNKYGPRILRFFDVKRFSMHDVALVDSPAFHFSLDTCSDGEVYNTVIHGGARGGLDGIDVWGSNIHIHDVEVSNKDECVTVKNPSDHLLIENIFCNWSGGCAMGSLATDTNIHDIEYKNVYTQRSNQMYMFKSYGGSGTVSNIALKNFRGHSNAYTLNVDAEWSSMKPVAGDGILYSNMSFSGWSGSCTDGRQRGPIKFNCPADVPCVDLQVDDFTVGSSKGTVVQHVCKNAYGSGVCLKEGDGGAYTATQTVNNPSFATQTMDGELTVGLGLTASIAIPTIRSSFFPGTPVMNALMGNSKKEG
;
A
#
# COMPACT_ATOMS: atom_id res chain seq x y z
N MET A 1 -1.52 -55.08 -41.66
CA MET A 1 -1.17 -54.39 -40.40
C MET A 1 -1.58 -52.93 -40.55
N ARG A 2 -2.66 -52.51 -39.88
CA ARG A 2 -3.14 -51.13 -39.88
C ARG A 2 -2.44 -50.40 -38.73
N HIS A 3 -1.54 -49.48 -39.03
CA HIS A 3 -1.00 -48.57 -38.04
C HIS A 3 -1.93 -47.36 -37.91
N SER A 4 -2.76 -47.37 -36.86
CA SER A 4 -3.46 -46.18 -36.40
C SER A 4 -2.45 -45.22 -35.78
N PHE A 5 -2.23 -44.07 -36.42
CA PHE A 5 -1.62 -42.92 -35.78
C PHE A 5 -2.68 -42.24 -34.90
N ILE A 6 -2.52 -42.35 -33.58
CA ILE A 6 -3.25 -41.52 -32.62
C ILE A 6 -2.48 -40.20 -32.53
N PRO A 7 -3.06 -39.05 -32.89
CA PRO A 7 -2.43 -37.78 -32.61
C PRO A 7 -2.50 -37.55 -31.10
N ILE A 8 -1.34 -37.47 -30.44
CA ILE A 8 -1.23 -36.95 -29.08
C ILE A 8 -1.58 -35.48 -29.18
N LEU A 9 -2.81 -35.13 -28.80
CA LEU A 9 -3.20 -33.76 -28.53
C LEU A 9 -2.45 -33.35 -27.26
N MET A 10 -1.30 -32.67 -27.39
CA MET A 10 -0.76 -31.88 -26.29
C MET A 10 -1.79 -30.80 -25.98
N ALA A 11 -2.60 -31.03 -24.94
CA ALA A 11 -3.34 -29.97 -24.31
C ALA A 11 -2.30 -29.05 -23.65
N ILE A 12 -1.86 -28.03 -24.40
CA ILE A 12 -1.26 -26.84 -23.81
C ILE A 12 -2.41 -26.22 -23.03
N GLY A 13 -2.52 -26.60 -21.75
CA GLY A 13 -3.31 -25.86 -20.79
C GLY A 13 -2.70 -24.47 -20.73
N ALA A 14 -3.21 -23.56 -21.56
CA ALA A 14 -3.09 -22.14 -21.28
C ALA A 14 -3.79 -21.98 -19.93
N ALA A 15 -3.02 -22.02 -18.85
CA ALA A 15 -3.45 -21.53 -17.56
C ALA A 15 -3.88 -20.10 -17.85
N VAL A 16 -5.19 -19.91 -17.95
CA VAL A 16 -5.80 -18.60 -17.87
C VAL A 16 -5.41 -18.14 -16.48
N GLN A 17 -4.25 -17.46 -16.37
CA GLN A 17 -3.92 -16.70 -15.17
C GLN A 17 -5.09 -15.76 -15.01
N ALA A 18 -5.98 -16.09 -14.07
CA ALA A 18 -7.03 -15.22 -13.66
C ALA A 18 -6.30 -13.94 -13.26
N ALA A 19 -6.39 -12.92 -14.12
CA ALA A 19 -5.87 -11.63 -13.76
C ALA A 19 -6.67 -11.24 -12.51
N ALA A 20 -5.97 -10.99 -11.42
CA ALA A 20 -6.58 -10.41 -10.26
C ALA A 20 -6.79 -8.94 -10.64
N GLN A 21 -8.04 -8.48 -10.65
CA GLN A 21 -8.34 -7.11 -11.07
C GLN A 21 -9.54 -6.58 -10.30
N LEU A 22 -9.76 -5.27 -10.46
CA LEU A 22 -11.00 -4.60 -10.12
C LEU A 22 -12.20 -5.36 -10.69
N ASN A 23 -13.29 -5.47 -9.92
CA ASN A 23 -14.54 -6.10 -10.38
C ASN A 23 -15.58 -5.07 -10.87
N GLY A 24 -15.24 -3.80 -10.85
CA GLY A 24 -16.14 -2.72 -11.24
C GLY A 24 -15.44 -1.39 -11.45
N LYS A 25 -16.24 -0.32 -11.56
CA LYS A 25 -15.71 1.05 -11.57
C LYS A 25 -15.23 1.41 -10.17
N VAL A 26 -14.15 2.18 -10.13
CA VAL A 26 -13.65 2.82 -8.92
C VAL A 26 -13.83 4.33 -9.01
N GLY A 27 -13.74 5.02 -7.88
CA GLY A 27 -13.83 6.47 -7.81
C GLY A 27 -15.22 7.01 -7.45
N PRO A 28 -15.34 8.34 -7.29
CA PRO A 28 -16.60 9.02 -7.01
C PRO A 28 -17.60 8.92 -8.18
N LEU A 29 -18.90 8.96 -7.86
CA LEU A 29 -19.98 8.92 -8.85
C LEU A 29 -20.21 10.28 -9.51
N THR A 30 -20.04 11.36 -8.74
CA THR A 30 -20.24 12.73 -9.21
C THR A 30 -18.94 13.51 -9.17
N THR A 31 -18.75 14.39 -10.15
CA THR A 31 -17.53 15.19 -10.25
C THR A 31 -17.46 16.24 -9.14
N ARG A 32 -16.24 16.63 -8.76
CA ARG A 32 -16.00 17.73 -7.82
C ARG A 32 -16.67 19.03 -8.23
N GLN A 33 -16.65 19.35 -9.53
CA GLN A 33 -17.29 20.54 -10.06
C GLN A 33 -18.80 20.50 -9.82
N ALA A 34 -19.44 19.33 -9.99
CA ALA A 34 -20.86 19.16 -9.68
C ALA A 34 -21.14 19.32 -8.18
N LYS A 35 -20.32 18.73 -7.31
CA LYS A 35 -20.44 18.89 -5.85
C LYS A 35 -20.24 20.35 -5.42
N ALA A 36 -19.18 21.00 -5.87
CA ALA A 36 -18.88 22.39 -5.56
C ALA A 36 -19.94 23.37 -6.08
N ALA A 37 -20.58 23.08 -7.23
CA ALA A 37 -21.67 23.87 -7.78
C ALA A 37 -22.96 23.80 -6.95
N ILE A 38 -23.18 22.73 -6.18
CA ILE A 38 -24.27 22.67 -5.19
C ILE A 38 -23.96 23.64 -4.06
N LYS A 39 -22.76 23.48 -3.46
CA LYS A 39 -22.33 24.30 -2.34
C LYS A 39 -20.82 24.19 -2.13
N THR A 40 -20.18 25.33 -1.85
CA THR A 40 -18.78 25.38 -1.43
C THR A 40 -18.70 26.00 -0.04
N CYS A 41 -18.09 25.28 0.90
CA CYS A 41 -17.91 25.70 2.29
C CYS A 41 -16.41 25.92 2.56
N ASN A 42 -15.94 27.14 2.31
CA ASN A 42 -14.57 27.52 2.62
C ASN A 42 -14.41 27.75 4.11
N ILE A 43 -13.48 27.04 4.76
CA ILE A 43 -13.32 27.10 6.22
C ILE A 43 -13.02 28.50 6.78
N THR A 44 -12.49 29.42 5.96
CA THR A 44 -12.26 30.81 6.40
C THR A 44 -13.57 31.55 6.67
N ASP A 45 -14.64 31.20 5.97
CA ASP A 45 -15.98 31.76 6.17
C ASP A 45 -16.60 31.24 7.48
N TYR A 46 -16.04 30.16 8.03
CA TYR A 46 -16.40 29.56 9.32
C TYR A 46 -15.42 29.90 10.44
N GLY A 47 -14.54 30.88 10.22
CA GLY A 47 -13.64 31.45 11.22
C GLY A 47 -12.26 30.79 11.32
N ALA A 48 -11.85 29.99 10.33
CA ALA A 48 -10.50 29.44 10.28
C ALA A 48 -9.44 30.54 10.17
N LYS A 49 -8.27 30.29 10.77
CA LYS A 49 -7.09 31.17 10.75
C LYS A 49 -5.86 30.42 10.25
N ALA A 50 -5.30 30.92 9.14
CA ALA A 50 -4.09 30.41 8.51
C ALA A 50 -2.83 30.96 9.22
N ASN A 51 -2.47 30.41 10.38
CA ASN A 51 -1.28 30.80 11.14
C ASN A 51 -0.52 29.63 11.78
N ALA A 52 -0.79 28.40 11.34
CA ALA A 52 -0.29 27.11 11.86
C ALA A 52 -0.58 26.79 13.34
N LYS A 53 -1.08 27.76 14.13
CA LYS A 53 -1.15 27.69 15.60
C LYS A 53 -2.57 27.62 16.15
N THR A 54 -3.51 28.26 15.47
CA THR A 54 -4.92 28.24 15.88
C THR A 54 -5.49 26.86 15.58
N ASP A 55 -6.24 26.28 16.53
CA ASP A 55 -6.99 25.06 16.25
C ASP A 55 -8.17 25.38 15.33
N ASN A 56 -8.12 24.85 14.09
CA ASN A 56 -9.13 25.06 13.07
C ASN A 56 -10.20 23.97 13.04
N SER A 57 -10.16 23.00 13.97
CA SER A 57 -11.13 21.91 14.05
C SER A 57 -12.58 22.38 14.02
N ALA A 58 -12.94 23.39 14.82
CA ALA A 58 -14.29 23.93 14.89
C ALA A 58 -14.75 24.59 13.57
N ALA A 59 -13.84 25.24 12.85
CA ALA A 59 -14.16 25.85 11.55
C ALA A 59 -14.37 24.78 10.47
N ILE A 60 -13.52 23.75 10.45
CA ILE A 60 -13.66 22.62 9.54
C ILE A 60 -14.96 21.85 9.81
N GLN A 61 -15.27 21.57 11.08
CA GLN A 61 -16.51 20.89 11.47
C GLN A 61 -17.75 21.67 11.02
N LYS A 62 -17.78 22.98 11.24
CA LYS A 62 -18.90 23.83 10.79
C LYS A 62 -19.05 23.86 9.26
N ALA A 63 -17.95 23.98 8.53
CA ALA A 63 -17.97 23.92 7.07
C ALA A 63 -18.50 22.57 6.56
N TRP A 64 -18.05 21.48 7.18
CA TRP A 64 -18.54 20.13 6.88
C TRP A 64 -20.03 19.98 7.19
N ASP A 65 -20.46 20.42 8.37
CA ASP A 65 -21.85 20.33 8.80
C ASP A 65 -22.79 21.15 7.91
N ASP A 66 -22.31 22.26 7.35
CA ASP A 66 -23.11 23.08 6.44
C ASP A 66 -23.19 22.46 5.03
N CYS A 67 -22.07 21.98 4.49
CA CYS A 67 -22.05 21.36 3.15
C CYS A 67 -22.75 20.01 3.12
N LYS A 68 -22.65 19.19 4.18
CA LYS A 68 -23.27 17.85 4.21
C LYS A 68 -24.81 17.90 4.19
N THR A 69 -25.44 19.04 4.44
CA THR A 69 -26.91 19.19 4.40
C THR A 69 -27.49 18.95 3.01
N THR A 70 -26.77 19.38 1.96
CA THR A 70 -27.19 19.26 0.55
C THR A 70 -26.22 18.44 -0.29
N GLY A 71 -25.05 18.12 0.25
CA GLY A 71 -23.87 17.77 -0.53
C GLY A 71 -23.11 19.03 -0.92
N GLY A 72 -21.82 18.88 -1.21
CA GLY A 72 -20.97 20.03 -1.49
C GLY A 72 -19.48 19.74 -1.39
N GLU A 73 -18.71 20.82 -1.43
CA GLU A 73 -17.26 20.80 -1.26
C GLU A 73 -16.84 21.60 -0.02
N VAL A 74 -16.12 20.97 0.91
CA VAL A 74 -15.37 21.68 1.95
C VAL A 74 -14.01 22.07 1.39
N VAL A 75 -13.63 23.34 1.55
CA VAL A 75 -12.36 23.87 1.04
C VAL A 75 -11.47 24.30 2.19
N ILE A 76 -10.27 23.74 2.24
CA ILE A 76 -9.12 24.25 3.01
C ILE A 76 -8.25 25.02 2.01
N PRO A 77 -8.36 26.36 1.92
CA PRO A 77 -7.64 27.11 0.91
C PRO A 77 -6.14 27.13 1.24
N ALA A 78 -5.31 27.63 0.32
CA ALA A 78 -3.88 27.77 0.54
C ALA A 78 -3.57 28.57 1.82
N GLY A 79 -2.70 28.03 2.66
CA GLY A 79 -2.33 28.58 3.96
C GLY A 79 -1.93 27.50 4.96
N ASP A 80 -1.43 27.91 6.12
CA ASP A 80 -0.99 26.99 7.18
C ASP A 80 -2.02 26.94 8.31
N TYR A 81 -2.61 25.78 8.60
CA TYR A 81 -3.71 25.63 9.56
C TYR A 81 -3.34 24.65 10.67
N GLY A 82 -3.42 25.08 11.92
CA GLY A 82 -3.26 24.18 13.07
C GLY A 82 -4.50 23.29 13.26
N LEU A 83 -4.28 22.03 13.65
CA LEU A 83 -5.33 21.10 14.08
C LEU A 83 -5.00 20.55 15.48
N GLY A 84 -5.77 21.00 16.46
CA GLY A 84 -5.64 20.64 17.88
C GLY A 84 -6.61 19.56 18.32
N THR A 85 -7.80 19.55 17.72
CA THR A 85 -8.87 18.59 18.01
C THR A 85 -9.14 17.72 16.78
N TRP A 86 -9.23 16.42 16.97
CA TRP A 86 -9.44 15.44 15.90
C TRP A 86 -10.86 15.48 15.35
N LEU A 87 -11.00 15.21 14.06
CA LEU A 87 -12.27 15.31 13.35
C LEU A 87 -12.75 13.93 12.89
N THR A 88 -14.01 13.64 13.18
CA THR A 88 -14.73 12.49 12.62
C THR A 88 -15.88 13.01 11.76
N LEU A 89 -15.73 12.86 10.46
CA LEU A 89 -16.58 13.47 9.44
C LEU A 89 -17.39 12.40 8.71
N SER A 90 -18.71 12.57 8.68
CA SER A 90 -19.66 11.66 8.01
C SER A 90 -20.74 12.46 7.29
N SER A 91 -21.34 11.88 6.25
CA SER A 91 -22.37 12.50 5.42
C SER A 91 -23.25 11.42 4.79
N LYS A 92 -24.51 11.78 4.48
CA LYS A 92 -25.42 10.97 3.66
C LYS A 92 -25.55 11.50 2.22
N THR A 93 -24.94 12.65 1.95
CA THR A 93 -24.93 13.32 0.65
C THR A 93 -23.51 13.27 0.07
N PRO A 94 -23.36 13.31 -1.27
CA PRO A 94 -22.05 13.36 -1.91
C PRO A 94 -21.21 14.55 -1.44
N MET A 95 -19.93 14.30 -1.13
CA MET A 95 -19.04 15.30 -0.56
C MET A 95 -17.68 15.31 -1.26
N SER A 96 -17.05 16.49 -1.31
CA SER A 96 -15.63 16.63 -1.61
C SER A 96 -14.93 17.39 -0.49
N PHE A 97 -13.67 17.04 -0.23
CA PHE A 97 -12.78 17.73 0.69
C PHE A 97 -11.53 18.18 -0.08
N ARG A 98 -11.48 19.48 -0.41
CA ARG A 98 -10.36 20.09 -1.14
C ARG A 98 -9.34 20.66 -0.16
N LEU A 99 -8.18 20.00 -0.06
CA LEU A 99 -7.02 20.42 0.71
C LEU A 99 -6.02 21.15 -0.19
N ASP A 100 -6.09 22.48 -0.29
CA ASP A 100 -5.08 23.30 -0.97
C ASP A 100 -4.07 23.93 0.00
N GLY A 101 -4.40 23.95 1.30
CA GLY A 101 -3.49 24.36 2.38
C GLY A 101 -2.71 23.20 3.01
N ILE A 102 -2.01 23.52 4.09
CA ILE A 102 -1.26 22.55 4.91
C ILE A 102 -1.90 22.50 6.29
N ILE A 103 -2.26 21.30 6.75
CA ILE A 103 -2.69 21.06 8.12
C ILE A 103 -1.47 20.67 8.97
N TYR A 104 -1.23 21.37 10.08
CA TYR A 104 -0.19 21.05 11.06
C TYR A 104 -0.81 20.49 12.34
N ARG A 105 -0.32 19.34 12.80
CA ARG A 105 -0.71 18.81 14.10
C ARG A 105 -0.23 19.75 15.21
N ILE A 106 -1.15 20.24 16.03
CA ILE A 106 -0.84 20.92 17.31
C ILE A 106 -1.43 20.17 18.52
N GLY A 107 -2.37 19.25 18.28
CA GLY A 107 -2.95 18.40 19.31
C GLY A 107 -2.08 17.18 19.65
N THR A 108 -2.31 16.58 20.81
CA THR A 108 -1.55 15.42 21.32
C THR A 108 -2.43 14.23 21.68
N GLY A 109 -3.73 14.29 21.40
CA GLY A 109 -4.66 13.20 21.72
C GLY A 109 -4.39 11.94 20.90
N ASP A 110 -4.86 10.80 21.39
CA ASP A 110 -4.83 9.54 20.65
C ASP A 110 -5.94 9.49 19.57
N GLY A 111 -5.88 8.51 18.68
CA GLY A 111 -6.88 8.28 17.64
C GLY A 111 -6.38 8.62 16.24
N ASN A 112 -7.23 9.26 15.42
CA ASN A 112 -6.93 9.66 14.04
C ASN A 112 -7.20 11.16 13.91
N MET A 113 -6.26 11.94 13.38
CA MET A 113 -6.43 13.38 13.20
C MET A 113 -7.65 13.69 12.34
N PHE A 114 -7.80 12.95 11.23
CA PHE A 114 -9.00 12.91 10.42
C PHE A 114 -9.50 11.47 10.29
N MET A 115 -10.79 11.28 10.58
CA MET A 115 -11.54 10.09 10.23
C MET A 115 -12.72 10.48 9.35
N PHE A 116 -12.72 10.02 8.10
CA PHE A 116 -13.89 10.10 7.22
C PHE A 116 -14.62 8.77 7.30
N LYS A 117 -15.89 8.76 7.69
CA LYS A 117 -16.62 7.51 7.90
C LYS A 117 -18.04 7.50 7.39
N HIS A 118 -18.51 6.32 6.98
CA HIS A 118 -19.86 6.11 6.45
C HIS A 118 -20.19 7.13 5.36
N LEU A 119 -19.34 7.17 4.34
CA LEU A 119 -19.47 8.07 3.20
C LEU A 119 -19.69 7.29 1.92
N GLU A 120 -20.40 7.90 1.00
CA GLU A 120 -20.60 7.40 -0.34
C GLU A 120 -20.49 8.56 -1.33
N ASP A 121 -19.83 8.32 -2.46
CA ASP A 121 -19.53 9.36 -3.46
C ASP A 121 -18.68 10.49 -2.86
N PHE A 122 -17.47 10.14 -2.44
CA PHE A 122 -16.56 11.02 -1.70
C PHE A 122 -15.24 11.27 -2.44
N GLU A 123 -14.69 12.47 -2.33
CA GLU A 123 -13.39 12.78 -2.93
C GLU A 123 -12.54 13.67 -2.02
N PHE A 124 -11.34 13.20 -1.64
CA PHE A 124 -10.33 13.95 -0.91
C PHE A 124 -9.21 14.31 -1.86
N TYR A 125 -8.93 15.60 -2.08
CA TYR A 125 -7.93 15.97 -3.07
C TYR A 125 -7.26 17.31 -2.81
N SER A 126 -6.17 17.60 -3.52
CA SER A 126 -5.64 18.97 -3.69
C SER A 126 -5.78 19.41 -5.14
N SER A 127 -6.30 20.62 -5.38
CA SER A 127 -6.33 21.17 -6.74
C SER A 127 -4.97 21.65 -7.22
N THR A 128 -4.02 21.80 -6.30
CA THR A 128 -2.68 22.34 -6.56
C THR A 128 -1.59 21.28 -6.54
N SER A 129 -1.92 20.04 -6.17
CA SER A 129 -0.98 18.95 -5.86
C SER A 129 0.04 19.33 -4.77
N LYS A 130 -0.34 20.27 -3.88
CA LYS A 130 0.50 20.79 -2.78
C LYS A 130 -0.17 20.70 -1.42
N GLY A 131 -1.41 20.24 -1.37
CA GLY A 131 -2.12 19.99 -0.13
C GLY A 131 -1.41 18.94 0.73
N ALA A 132 -1.23 19.23 2.01
CA ALA A 132 -0.49 18.32 2.88
C ALA A 132 -1.05 18.27 4.32
N ILE A 133 -0.82 17.14 4.98
CA ILE A 133 -0.98 17.02 6.44
C ILE A 133 0.39 16.73 7.05
N GLN A 134 0.90 17.68 7.82
CA GLN A 134 2.12 17.57 8.62
C GLN A 134 1.77 17.08 10.03
N GLY A 135 2.07 15.82 10.30
CA GLY A 135 1.77 15.14 11.56
C GLY A 135 2.75 15.42 12.71
N TYR A 136 3.93 15.98 12.46
CA TYR A 136 4.98 16.21 13.47
C TYR A 136 5.21 15.00 14.40
N GLY A 137 5.27 13.80 13.84
CA GLY A 137 5.52 12.53 14.51
C GLY A 137 6.83 12.52 15.28
N TYR A 138 7.86 13.21 14.78
CA TYR A 138 9.16 13.33 15.45
C TYR A 138 9.06 13.82 16.92
N GLU A 139 8.02 14.59 17.27
CA GLU A 139 7.80 15.05 18.64
C GLU A 139 7.49 13.90 19.61
N PHE A 140 6.87 12.83 19.11
CA PHE A 140 6.65 11.58 19.83
C PHE A 140 7.85 10.65 19.71
N HIS A 141 8.38 10.50 18.49
CA HIS A 141 9.42 9.50 18.20
C HIS A 141 10.75 9.79 18.88
N LYS A 142 11.12 11.07 19.07
CA LYS A 142 12.31 11.47 19.85
C LYS A 142 12.30 10.96 21.30
N ASN A 143 11.12 10.62 21.81
CA ASN A 143 10.89 10.05 23.13
C ASN A 143 10.49 8.56 23.09
N ASN A 144 10.74 7.88 21.96
CA ASN A 144 10.37 6.49 21.72
C ASN A 144 8.85 6.19 21.85
N LYS A 145 7.99 7.19 21.66
CA LYS A 145 6.53 7.06 21.71
C LYS A 145 5.90 7.12 20.31
N TYR A 146 4.67 6.66 20.22
CA TYR A 146 3.77 6.93 19.10
C TYR A 146 2.68 7.91 19.56
N GLY A 147 1.93 8.46 18.60
CA GLY A 147 0.80 9.34 18.85
C GLY A 147 -0.40 9.01 17.96
N PRO A 148 -1.19 10.02 17.52
CA PRO A 148 -2.32 9.79 16.63
C PRO A 148 -1.88 9.33 15.24
N ARG A 149 -2.80 8.70 14.51
CA ARG A 149 -2.69 8.44 13.07
C ARG A 149 -3.13 9.69 12.31
N ILE A 150 -2.67 9.88 11.07
CA ILE A 150 -3.08 11.04 10.28
C ILE A 150 -4.49 10.85 9.72
N LEU A 151 -4.72 9.82 8.90
CA LEU A 151 -5.93 9.66 8.11
C LEU A 151 -6.52 8.26 8.22
N ARG A 152 -7.84 8.17 8.44
CA ARG A 152 -8.59 6.92 8.29
C ARG A 152 -9.85 7.15 7.49
N PHE A 153 -10.05 6.33 6.46
CA PHE A 153 -11.36 6.15 5.84
C PHE A 153 -11.97 4.88 6.43
N PHE A 154 -13.21 4.95 6.91
CA PHE A 154 -13.91 3.83 7.50
C PHE A 154 -15.30 3.66 6.89
N ASP A 155 -15.54 2.54 6.18
CA ASP A 155 -16.79 2.32 5.44
C ASP A 155 -17.08 3.50 4.49
N VAL A 156 -16.09 3.80 3.64
CA VAL A 156 -16.18 4.80 2.58
C VAL A 156 -16.28 4.06 1.24
N LYS A 157 -17.28 4.44 0.43
CA LYS A 157 -17.62 3.77 -0.83
C LYS A 157 -17.59 4.76 -1.99
N ARG A 158 -17.20 4.29 -3.18
CA ARG A 158 -17.20 5.09 -4.42
C ARG A 158 -16.44 6.39 -4.18
N PHE A 159 -15.13 6.26 -3.98
CA PHE A 159 -14.32 7.36 -3.50
C PHE A 159 -13.00 7.49 -4.23
N SER A 160 -12.41 8.68 -4.15
CA SER A 160 -11.01 8.86 -4.47
C SER A 160 -10.25 9.69 -3.43
N MET A 161 -8.95 9.41 -3.30
CA MET A 161 -8.00 10.27 -2.59
C MET A 161 -6.78 10.50 -3.46
N HIS A 162 -6.42 11.75 -3.74
CA HIS A 162 -5.28 12.02 -4.59
C HIS A 162 -4.68 13.42 -4.50
N ASP A 163 -3.50 13.59 -5.10
CA ASP A 163 -2.79 14.85 -5.22
C ASP A 163 -2.42 15.48 -3.86
N VAL A 164 -2.17 14.66 -2.84
CA VAL A 164 -1.91 15.11 -1.46
C VAL A 164 -0.68 14.45 -0.85
N ALA A 165 -0.07 15.11 0.13
CA ALA A 165 1.05 14.59 0.91
C ALA A 165 0.66 14.30 2.36
N LEU A 166 1.05 13.14 2.89
CA LEU A 166 0.92 12.80 4.31
C LEU A 166 2.32 12.67 4.92
N VAL A 167 2.64 13.51 5.90
CA VAL A 167 4.04 13.71 6.32
C VAL A 167 4.19 13.55 7.83
N ASP A 168 5.18 12.77 8.23
CA ASP A 168 5.63 12.58 9.61
C ASP A 168 4.48 12.18 10.53
N SER A 169 3.79 11.08 10.23
CA SER A 169 2.73 10.61 11.12
C SER A 169 3.32 10.18 12.48
N PRO A 170 2.68 10.54 13.61
CA PRO A 170 3.04 9.98 14.91
C PRO A 170 2.84 8.47 15.02
N ALA A 171 1.99 7.88 14.17
CA ALA A 171 1.75 6.44 14.00
C ALA A 171 1.51 6.15 12.51
N PHE A 172 0.36 5.56 12.13
CA PHE A 172 0.03 5.25 10.73
C PHE A 172 -0.34 6.50 9.93
N HIS A 173 -0.01 6.54 8.65
CA HIS A 173 -0.33 7.67 7.78
C HIS A 173 -1.76 7.56 7.25
N PHE A 174 -2.09 6.45 6.58
CA PHE A 174 -3.40 6.24 5.98
C PHE A 174 -3.92 4.81 6.14
N SER A 175 -5.13 4.68 6.70
CA SER A 175 -5.85 3.40 6.74
C SER A 175 -7.16 3.49 5.97
N LEU A 176 -7.36 2.55 5.04
CA LEU A 176 -8.60 2.26 4.34
C LEU A 176 -9.27 1.07 5.02
N ASP A 177 -10.24 1.34 5.87
CA ASP A 177 -10.94 0.35 6.68
C ASP A 177 -12.31 0.03 6.08
N THR A 178 -12.47 -1.22 5.61
CA THR A 178 -13.75 -1.73 5.09
C THR A 178 -14.31 -0.82 3.99
N CYS A 179 -13.44 -0.34 3.10
CA CYS A 179 -13.81 0.59 2.03
C CYS A 179 -14.12 -0.16 0.73
N SER A 180 -14.82 0.48 -0.22
CA SER A 180 -15.05 -0.13 -1.54
C SER A 180 -15.14 0.84 -2.70
N ASP A 181 -14.92 0.33 -3.92
CA ASP A 181 -15.04 1.09 -5.18
C ASP A 181 -14.16 2.36 -5.17
N GLY A 182 -12.92 2.20 -4.70
CA GLY A 182 -12.03 3.28 -4.33
C GLY A 182 -10.85 3.47 -5.27
N GLU A 183 -10.37 4.71 -5.44
CA GLU A 183 -9.13 5.00 -6.17
C GLU A 183 -8.20 5.90 -5.34
N VAL A 184 -6.95 5.49 -5.14
CA VAL A 184 -5.94 6.29 -4.41
C VAL A 184 -4.72 6.47 -5.29
N TYR A 185 -4.36 7.73 -5.57
CA TYR A 185 -3.25 8.00 -6.48
C TYR A 185 -2.57 9.35 -6.29
N ASN A 186 -1.45 9.57 -6.98
CA ASN A 186 -0.68 10.81 -6.92
C ASN A 186 -0.45 11.25 -5.46
N THR A 187 -0.02 10.31 -4.62
CA THR A 187 0.10 10.52 -3.18
C THR A 187 1.52 10.23 -2.74
N VAL A 188 2.08 11.09 -1.90
CA VAL A 188 3.41 10.91 -1.32
C VAL A 188 3.30 10.85 0.20
N ILE A 189 3.93 9.83 0.78
CA ILE A 189 3.92 9.56 2.21
C ILE A 189 5.36 9.49 2.73
N HIS A 190 5.74 10.43 3.58
CA HIS A 190 7.09 10.50 4.15
C HIS A 190 7.00 10.49 5.67
N GLY A 191 7.33 9.36 6.29
CA GLY A 191 7.39 9.16 7.73
C GLY A 191 8.80 8.82 8.22
N GLY A 192 8.99 8.82 9.54
CA GLY A 192 10.25 8.45 10.17
C GLY A 192 10.67 7.01 9.85
N ALA A 193 11.97 6.73 9.84
CA ALA A 193 12.51 5.40 9.55
C ALA A 193 12.42 4.44 10.76
N ARG A 194 11.19 4.15 11.21
CA ARG A 194 10.86 3.21 12.29
C ARG A 194 9.62 2.37 11.94
N GLY A 195 9.53 1.16 12.49
CA GLY A 195 8.29 0.37 12.47
C GLY A 195 7.12 1.09 13.16
N GLY A 196 5.89 0.66 12.90
CA GLY A 196 4.64 1.28 13.39
C GLY A 196 4.28 2.62 12.76
N LEU A 197 4.98 3.00 11.68
CA LEU A 197 4.78 4.23 10.90
C LEU A 197 4.26 3.94 9.49
N ASP A 198 3.30 3.01 9.45
CA ASP A 198 2.68 2.40 8.28
C ASP A 198 2.25 3.47 7.27
N GLY A 199 2.50 3.21 5.99
CA GLY A 199 2.12 4.08 4.87
C GLY A 199 0.63 3.97 4.60
N ILE A 200 0.25 3.01 3.75
CA ILE A 200 -1.13 2.68 3.44
C ILE A 200 -1.44 1.26 3.91
N ASP A 201 -2.38 1.13 4.84
CA ASP A 201 -3.06 -0.13 5.14
C ASP A 201 -4.44 -0.15 4.48
N VAL A 202 -4.77 -1.24 3.78
CA VAL A 202 -6.05 -1.37 3.08
C VAL A 202 -6.73 -2.69 3.36
N TRP A 203 -8.03 -2.64 3.71
CA TRP A 203 -8.93 -3.78 3.59
C TRP A 203 -10.30 -3.34 3.08
N GLY A 204 -10.87 -4.14 2.19
CA GLY A 204 -12.03 -3.72 1.40
C GLY A 204 -12.12 -4.45 0.07
N SER A 205 -13.02 -3.98 -0.79
CA SER A 205 -13.27 -4.60 -2.10
C SER A 205 -13.20 -3.60 -3.23
N ASN A 206 -12.66 -3.99 -4.38
CA ASN A 206 -12.67 -3.17 -5.60
C ASN A 206 -11.97 -1.81 -5.39
N ILE A 207 -10.69 -1.83 -5.01
CA ILE A 207 -9.90 -0.60 -4.78
C ILE A 207 -8.65 -0.62 -5.67
N HIS A 208 -8.42 0.50 -6.36
CA HIS A 208 -7.25 0.77 -7.18
C HIS A 208 -6.30 1.72 -6.43
N ILE A 209 -5.05 1.31 -6.19
CA ILE A 209 -4.03 2.16 -5.57
C ILE A 209 -2.86 2.26 -6.52
N HIS A 210 -2.56 3.46 -7.04
CA HIS A 210 -1.47 3.60 -7.99
C HIS A 210 -0.73 4.92 -7.90
N ASP A 211 0.50 4.98 -8.40
CA ASP A 211 1.29 6.21 -8.42
C ASP A 211 1.48 6.80 -7.00
N VAL A 212 1.97 5.94 -6.09
CA VAL A 212 2.20 6.27 -4.67
C VAL A 212 3.67 6.09 -4.31
N GLU A 213 4.25 7.06 -3.62
CA GLU A 213 5.56 6.94 -2.98
C GLU A 213 5.41 6.85 -1.46
N VAL A 214 6.11 5.90 -0.84
CA VAL A 214 6.19 5.76 0.62
C VAL A 214 7.64 5.68 1.07
N SER A 215 8.00 6.53 2.03
CA SER A 215 9.25 6.48 2.81
C SER A 215 8.90 6.34 4.29
N ASN A 216 9.36 5.27 4.95
CA ASN A 216 9.14 4.99 6.38
C ASN A 216 10.06 3.83 6.84
N LYS A 217 9.65 3.01 7.81
CA LYS A 217 10.28 1.68 8.03
C LYS A 217 9.29 0.59 8.45
N ASP A 218 8.04 0.74 8.01
CA ASP A 218 6.98 -0.25 8.13
C ASP A 218 6.23 -0.39 6.79
N GLU A 219 4.98 -0.82 6.80
CA GLU A 219 4.14 -1.01 5.61
C GLU A 219 4.32 0.09 4.55
N CYS A 220 4.59 -0.30 3.31
CA CYS A 220 4.53 0.60 2.16
C CYS A 220 3.05 0.77 1.75
N VAL A 221 2.56 -0.13 0.89
CA VAL A 221 1.13 -0.37 0.68
C VAL A 221 0.87 -1.82 1.04
N THR A 222 0.00 -2.06 2.03
CA THR A 222 -0.20 -3.39 2.62
C THR A 222 -1.67 -3.76 2.67
N VAL A 223 -1.98 -4.96 2.15
CA VAL A 223 -3.34 -5.53 2.20
C VAL A 223 -3.57 -6.23 3.54
N LYS A 224 -4.69 -5.92 4.19
CA LYS A 224 -5.18 -6.56 5.41
C LYS A 224 -6.44 -7.40 5.11
N ASN A 225 -6.88 -8.15 6.10
CA ASN A 225 -8.04 -9.03 5.99
C ASN A 225 -9.33 -8.34 6.46
N PRO A 226 -10.50 -8.58 5.83
CA PRO A 226 -10.72 -9.26 4.54
C PRO A 226 -10.53 -8.32 3.35
N SER A 227 -10.12 -8.84 2.19
CA SER A 227 -9.97 -8.02 0.97
C SER A 227 -10.23 -8.80 -0.31
N ASP A 228 -10.83 -8.14 -1.30
CA ASP A 228 -10.99 -8.73 -2.63
C ASP A 228 -10.90 -7.71 -3.77
N HIS A 229 -10.48 -8.16 -4.96
CA HIS A 229 -10.45 -7.34 -6.18
C HIS A 229 -9.65 -6.03 -6.02
N LEU A 230 -8.43 -6.12 -5.51
CA LEU A 230 -7.54 -4.97 -5.37
C LEU A 230 -6.48 -4.94 -6.48
N LEU A 231 -6.31 -3.79 -7.11
CA LEU A 231 -5.23 -3.53 -8.06
C LEU A 231 -4.29 -2.47 -7.47
N ILE A 232 -3.01 -2.83 -7.31
CA ILE A 232 -2.02 -1.96 -6.67
C ILE A 232 -0.81 -1.84 -7.59
N GLU A 233 -0.64 -0.72 -8.28
CA GLU A 233 0.42 -0.59 -9.30
C GLU A 233 1.19 0.73 -9.31
N ASN A 234 2.41 0.72 -9.86
CA ASN A 234 3.29 1.90 -9.88
C ASN A 234 3.55 2.45 -8.47
N ILE A 235 4.13 1.61 -7.61
CA ILE A 235 4.42 1.95 -6.21
C ILE A 235 5.92 2.14 -6.04
N PHE A 236 6.32 3.25 -5.40
CA PHE A 236 7.70 3.49 -4.98
C PHE A 236 7.86 3.38 -3.47
N CYS A 237 8.39 2.26 -2.99
CA CYS A 237 8.81 2.09 -1.62
C CYS A 237 10.26 2.58 -1.45
N ASN A 238 10.40 3.89 -1.19
CA ASN A 238 11.66 4.61 -1.13
C ASN A 238 12.20 4.62 0.30
N TRP A 239 12.97 3.60 0.69
CA TRP A 239 13.33 3.37 2.09
C TRP A 239 12.09 3.16 2.97
N SER A 240 11.54 1.95 2.95
CA SER A 240 10.31 1.58 3.66
C SER A 240 10.53 0.27 4.45
N GLY A 241 9.47 -0.27 5.07
CA GLY A 241 9.39 -1.71 5.33
C GLY A 241 9.15 -2.48 4.03
N GLY A 242 8.40 -1.91 3.08
CA GLY A 242 8.02 -2.56 1.82
C GLY A 242 6.57 -3.02 1.84
N CYS A 243 6.04 -3.42 0.69
CA CYS A 243 4.68 -3.93 0.59
C CYS A 243 4.53 -5.26 1.33
N ALA A 244 3.31 -5.56 1.79
CA ALA A 244 3.02 -6.80 2.48
C ALA A 244 1.54 -7.20 2.38
N MET A 245 1.24 -8.38 2.93
CA MET A 245 -0.09 -8.85 3.25
C MET A 245 -0.13 -9.41 4.67
N GLY A 246 -1.06 -8.92 5.49
CA GLY A 246 -1.23 -9.32 6.89
C GLY A 246 -0.79 -8.25 7.91
N SER A 247 -0.62 -8.58 9.18
CA SER A 247 -0.68 -9.94 9.76
C SER A 247 -2.04 -10.61 9.58
N LEU A 248 -2.01 -11.87 9.15
CA LEU A 248 -3.18 -12.71 8.95
C LEU A 248 -3.40 -13.61 10.18
N ALA A 249 -4.65 -13.88 10.51
CA ALA A 249 -5.06 -14.57 11.73
C ALA A 249 -6.23 -15.54 11.42
N THR A 250 -7.24 -15.64 12.28
CA THR A 250 -8.40 -16.50 12.01
C THR A 250 -9.30 -15.91 10.93
N ASP A 251 -10.03 -16.79 10.24
CA ASP A 251 -11.05 -16.44 9.24
C ASP A 251 -10.52 -15.50 8.16
N THR A 252 -9.26 -15.72 7.75
CA THR A 252 -8.66 -14.98 6.65
C THR A 252 -9.43 -15.29 5.36
N ASN A 253 -9.82 -14.26 4.64
CA ASN A 253 -10.43 -14.35 3.33
C ASN A 253 -9.91 -13.19 2.48
N ILE A 254 -8.82 -13.45 1.75
CA ILE A 254 -8.24 -12.51 0.81
C ILE A 254 -8.13 -13.18 -0.55
N HIS A 255 -8.71 -12.58 -1.58
CA HIS A 255 -8.59 -13.10 -2.94
C HIS A 255 -8.62 -12.05 -4.04
N ASP A 256 -8.22 -12.39 -5.26
CA ASP A 256 -8.25 -11.48 -6.41
C ASP A 256 -7.43 -10.20 -6.17
N ILE A 257 -6.16 -10.35 -5.76
CA ILE A 257 -5.25 -9.21 -5.51
C ILE A 257 -4.11 -9.19 -6.54
N GLU A 258 -3.93 -8.07 -7.24
CA GLU A 258 -2.78 -7.84 -8.12
C GLU A 258 -1.91 -6.69 -7.61
N TYR A 259 -0.61 -6.95 -7.46
CA TYR A 259 0.41 -5.91 -7.40
C TYR A 259 1.21 -5.92 -8.70
N LYS A 260 1.46 -4.73 -9.25
CA LYS A 260 2.22 -4.61 -10.50
C LYS A 260 3.13 -3.39 -10.52
N ASN A 261 4.32 -3.51 -11.10
CA ASN A 261 5.25 -2.38 -11.21
C ASN A 261 5.58 -1.75 -9.84
N VAL A 262 6.09 -2.57 -8.92
CA VAL A 262 6.51 -2.10 -7.59
C VAL A 262 8.01 -1.95 -7.56
N TYR A 263 8.48 -0.73 -7.29
CA TYR A 263 9.87 -0.40 -7.13
C TYR A 263 10.20 -0.26 -5.64
N THR A 264 11.21 -0.95 -5.13
CA THR A 264 11.53 -0.97 -3.70
C THR A 264 13.02 -0.91 -3.44
N GLN A 265 13.47 0.06 -2.64
CA GLN A 265 14.88 0.24 -2.32
C GLN A 265 15.09 0.37 -0.81
N ARG A 266 16.19 -0.20 -0.30
CA ARG A 266 16.60 -0.14 1.13
C ARG A 266 15.48 -0.47 2.12
N SER A 267 14.60 -1.37 1.72
CA SER A 267 13.42 -1.75 2.50
C SER A 267 13.63 -3.08 3.23
N ASN A 268 12.70 -3.45 4.11
CA ASN A 268 12.77 -4.73 4.82
C ASN A 268 12.51 -5.89 3.84
N GLN A 269 11.56 -5.73 2.91
CA GLN A 269 11.25 -6.69 1.84
C GLN A 269 10.85 -5.97 0.55
N MET A 270 10.77 -6.70 -0.55
CA MET A 270 10.01 -6.27 -1.73
C MET A 270 8.53 -6.64 -1.57
N TYR A 271 8.23 -7.85 -1.10
CA TYR A 271 6.90 -8.23 -0.65
C TYR A 271 6.94 -9.30 0.44
N MET A 272 6.08 -9.19 1.46
CA MET A 272 5.97 -10.18 2.52
C MET A 272 4.53 -10.59 2.80
N PHE A 273 4.30 -11.90 2.91
CA PHE A 273 3.08 -12.45 3.52
C PHE A 273 3.42 -12.84 4.95
N LYS A 274 2.64 -12.39 5.93
CA LYS A 274 2.93 -12.61 7.36
C LYS A 274 1.74 -13.21 8.11
N SER A 275 1.94 -14.38 8.70
CA SER A 275 1.00 -15.06 9.60
C SER A 275 1.75 -15.88 10.64
N TYR A 276 1.05 -16.35 11.67
CA TYR A 276 1.57 -17.35 12.60
C TYR A 276 0.39 -18.16 13.16
N GLY A 277 0.15 -19.33 12.58
CA GLY A 277 -1.07 -20.12 12.82
C GLY A 277 -2.28 -19.47 12.15
N GLY A 278 -3.45 -19.54 12.79
CA GLY A 278 -4.71 -19.00 12.25
C GLY A 278 -5.43 -19.94 11.29
N SER A 279 -6.39 -19.40 10.54
CA SER A 279 -7.24 -20.15 9.62
C SER A 279 -7.72 -19.28 8.45
N GLY A 280 -8.24 -19.93 7.41
CA GLY A 280 -8.77 -19.25 6.21
C GLY A 280 -7.81 -19.30 5.03
N THR A 281 -8.06 -18.46 4.03
CA THR A 281 -7.44 -18.53 2.70
C THR A 281 -6.93 -17.19 2.21
N VAL A 282 -5.75 -17.22 1.58
CA VAL A 282 -5.25 -16.20 0.65
C VAL A 282 -5.15 -16.87 -0.71
N SER A 283 -5.92 -16.41 -1.70
CA SER A 283 -5.94 -17.06 -3.01
C SER A 283 -6.03 -16.11 -4.19
N ASN A 284 -5.68 -16.59 -5.39
CA ASN A 284 -5.71 -15.80 -6.62
C ASN A 284 -4.94 -14.46 -6.51
N ILE A 285 -3.63 -14.58 -6.27
CA ILE A 285 -2.73 -13.43 -6.08
C ILE A 285 -1.75 -13.35 -7.26
N ALA A 286 -1.54 -12.14 -7.79
CA ALA A 286 -0.55 -11.89 -8.81
C ALA A 286 0.41 -10.77 -8.41
N LEU A 287 1.69 -11.08 -8.24
CA LEU A 287 2.74 -10.09 -7.95
C LEU A 287 3.69 -9.97 -9.14
N LYS A 288 3.47 -8.96 -9.98
CA LYS A 288 4.12 -8.78 -11.29
C LYS A 288 5.09 -7.61 -11.30
N ASN A 289 6.20 -7.74 -12.02
CA ASN A 289 7.15 -6.65 -12.31
C ASN A 289 7.65 -5.93 -11.06
N PHE A 290 8.24 -6.67 -10.12
CA PHE A 290 8.89 -6.07 -8.96
C PHE A 290 10.36 -5.78 -9.27
N ARG A 291 10.83 -4.58 -8.94
CA ARG A 291 12.24 -4.18 -9.07
C ARG A 291 12.74 -3.66 -7.74
N GLY A 292 13.93 -4.05 -7.33
CA GLY A 292 14.47 -3.50 -6.10
C GLY A 292 15.93 -3.81 -5.82
N HIS A 293 16.54 -3.01 -4.95
CA HIS A 293 17.91 -3.23 -4.51
C HIS A 293 18.12 -2.86 -3.05
N SER A 294 19.17 -3.41 -2.46
CA SER A 294 19.58 -3.13 -1.07
C SER A 294 18.50 -3.45 -0.04
N ASN A 295 17.50 -4.28 -0.40
CA ASN A 295 16.46 -4.75 0.51
C ASN A 295 16.98 -5.89 1.38
N ALA A 296 16.43 -6.07 2.57
CA ALA A 296 16.85 -7.16 3.46
C ALA A 296 16.31 -8.52 2.99
N TYR A 297 15.04 -8.57 2.60
CA TYR A 297 14.38 -9.69 1.92
C TYR A 297 13.87 -9.24 0.55
N THR A 298 13.46 -10.19 -0.28
CA THR A 298 12.81 -9.96 -1.58
C THR A 298 11.38 -10.48 -1.52
N LEU A 299 11.13 -11.73 -1.92
CA LEU A 299 9.84 -12.41 -1.78
C LEU A 299 9.88 -13.28 -0.53
N ASN A 300 9.04 -12.96 0.46
CA ASN A 300 9.04 -13.62 1.77
C ASN A 300 7.61 -14.03 2.19
N VAL A 301 7.27 -15.30 2.03
CA VAL A 301 6.10 -15.88 2.71
C VAL A 301 6.57 -16.42 4.05
N ASP A 302 6.09 -15.84 5.14
CA ASP A 302 6.48 -16.23 6.49
C ASP A 302 5.24 -16.53 7.35
N ALA A 303 4.84 -17.81 7.38
CA ALA A 303 3.71 -18.29 8.16
C ALA A 303 4.05 -18.68 9.61
N GLU A 304 5.26 -18.36 10.05
CA GLU A 304 5.72 -18.44 11.44
C GLU A 304 6.35 -17.08 11.83
N TRP A 305 5.69 -15.98 11.44
CA TRP A 305 6.23 -14.63 11.59
C TRP A 305 6.41 -14.25 13.07
N SER A 306 7.63 -14.38 13.56
CA SER A 306 7.99 -14.22 14.99
C SER A 306 7.63 -12.88 15.64
N SER A 307 7.29 -11.84 14.87
CA SER A 307 6.86 -10.54 15.41
C SER A 307 5.37 -10.46 15.73
N MET A 308 4.59 -11.51 15.42
CA MET A 308 3.26 -11.71 15.97
C MET A 308 3.22 -12.91 16.92
N LYS A 309 2.26 -12.91 17.83
CA LYS A 309 2.01 -14.09 18.66
C LYS A 309 1.34 -15.18 17.81
N PRO A 310 1.63 -16.48 18.08
CA PRO A 310 0.90 -17.57 17.46
C PRO A 310 -0.61 -17.42 17.71
N VAL A 311 -1.39 -17.65 16.67
CA VAL A 311 -2.85 -17.69 16.69
C VAL A 311 -3.28 -19.15 16.54
N ALA A 312 -4.29 -19.58 17.29
CA ALA A 312 -4.78 -20.96 17.21
C ALA A 312 -5.29 -21.28 15.79
N GLY A 313 -5.02 -22.50 15.32
CA GLY A 313 -5.37 -23.00 13.99
C GLY A 313 -4.14 -23.53 13.24
N ASP A 314 -4.40 -24.35 12.22
CA ASP A 314 -3.37 -25.10 11.48
C ASP A 314 -2.57 -24.23 10.50
N GLY A 315 -2.99 -22.98 10.30
CA GLY A 315 -2.37 -22.02 9.40
C GLY A 315 -3.31 -21.50 8.32
N ILE A 316 -2.85 -20.46 7.62
CA ILE A 316 -3.54 -19.90 6.45
C ILE A 316 -3.19 -20.74 5.22
N LEU A 317 -4.19 -21.13 4.42
CA LEU A 317 -3.96 -21.70 3.11
C LEU A 317 -3.61 -20.59 2.13
N TYR A 318 -2.41 -20.64 1.56
CA TYR A 318 -2.00 -19.79 0.44
C TYR A 318 -2.08 -20.59 -0.86
N SER A 319 -2.94 -20.20 -1.79
CA SER A 319 -3.16 -20.97 -3.02
C SER A 319 -3.32 -20.12 -4.28
N ASN A 320 -3.00 -20.67 -5.44
CA ASN A 320 -3.14 -20.00 -6.74
C ASN A 320 -2.47 -18.62 -6.73
N MET A 321 -1.13 -18.60 -6.63
CA MET A 321 -0.36 -17.36 -6.54
C MET A 321 0.76 -17.33 -7.57
N SER A 322 0.88 -16.22 -8.28
CA SER A 322 1.90 -16.03 -9.31
C SER A 322 2.86 -14.89 -8.95
N PHE A 323 4.15 -15.13 -9.18
CA PHE A 323 5.23 -14.18 -8.94
C PHE A 323 6.07 -14.10 -10.22
N SER A 324 6.02 -12.98 -10.94
CA SER A 324 6.66 -12.87 -12.25
C SER A 324 7.32 -11.52 -12.53
N GLY A 325 8.44 -11.53 -13.26
CA GLY A 325 9.16 -10.31 -13.66
C GLY A 325 9.91 -9.63 -12.51
N TRP A 326 10.46 -10.40 -11.58
CA TRP A 326 11.17 -9.89 -10.41
C TRP A 326 12.66 -9.70 -10.73
N SER A 327 13.23 -8.53 -10.45
CA SER A 327 14.64 -8.25 -10.77
C SER A 327 15.32 -7.29 -9.78
N GLY A 328 16.65 -7.31 -9.78
CA GLY A 328 17.48 -6.43 -8.95
C GLY A 328 18.38 -7.20 -7.98
N SER A 329 18.50 -6.75 -6.72
CA SER A 329 19.36 -7.38 -5.73
C SER A 329 18.82 -7.35 -4.30
N CYS A 330 19.20 -8.36 -3.51
CA CYS A 330 19.03 -8.37 -2.06
C CYS A 330 20.37 -8.09 -1.35
N THR A 331 20.34 -7.67 -0.08
CA THR A 331 21.54 -7.28 0.67
C THR A 331 22.48 -8.46 0.91
N ASP A 332 21.96 -9.61 1.36
CA ASP A 332 22.73 -10.82 1.63
C ASP A 332 21.94 -12.04 1.15
N GLY A 333 22.29 -12.55 -0.03
CA GLY A 333 21.55 -13.58 -0.73
C GLY A 333 21.68 -14.97 -0.11
N ARG A 334 22.63 -15.15 0.81
CA ARG A 334 22.82 -16.42 1.53
C ARG A 334 22.09 -16.41 2.87
N GLN A 335 22.10 -15.28 3.59
CA GLN A 335 21.39 -15.16 4.85
C GLN A 335 19.88 -14.98 4.65
N ARG A 336 19.50 -14.16 3.65
CA ARG A 336 18.11 -13.78 3.34
C ARG A 336 17.95 -13.77 1.83
N GLY A 337 17.97 -14.97 1.26
CA GLY A 337 17.94 -15.11 -0.18
C GLY A 337 16.64 -14.63 -0.83
N PRO A 338 16.63 -14.48 -2.16
CA PRO A 338 15.58 -13.73 -2.84
C PRO A 338 14.18 -14.36 -2.76
N ILE A 339 14.10 -15.67 -2.49
CA ILE A 339 12.84 -16.38 -2.33
C ILE A 339 12.89 -17.15 -1.02
N LYS A 340 11.95 -16.85 -0.13
CA LYS A 340 11.71 -17.59 1.09
C LYS A 340 10.22 -17.91 1.16
N PHE A 341 9.88 -19.19 1.01
CA PHE A 341 8.57 -19.72 1.33
C PHE A 341 8.67 -20.53 2.61
N ASN A 342 8.02 -20.05 3.68
CA ASN A 342 7.83 -20.76 4.95
C ASN A 342 6.33 -20.93 5.16
N CYS A 343 5.76 -21.94 4.51
CA CYS A 343 4.33 -22.24 4.56
C CYS A 343 4.00 -23.14 5.77
N PRO A 344 2.75 -23.11 6.28
CA PRO A 344 2.31 -24.00 7.35
C PRO A 344 2.50 -25.48 6.95
N ALA A 345 2.86 -26.34 7.91
CA ALA A 345 3.08 -27.76 7.62
C ALA A 345 1.78 -28.53 7.41
N ASP A 346 0.77 -28.23 8.23
CA ASP A 346 -0.55 -28.87 8.19
C ASP A 346 -1.44 -28.33 7.06
N VAL A 347 -1.15 -27.10 6.60
CA VAL A 347 -1.84 -26.42 5.50
C VAL A 347 -0.79 -25.87 4.51
N PRO A 348 -0.15 -26.75 3.71
CA PRO A 348 0.92 -26.34 2.79
C PRO A 348 0.40 -25.34 1.74
N CYS A 349 1.28 -24.46 1.25
CA CYS A 349 0.94 -23.62 0.11
C CYS A 349 0.84 -24.48 -1.16
N VAL A 350 -0.11 -24.19 -2.04
CA VAL A 350 -0.34 -24.96 -3.28
C VAL A 350 -0.56 -24.03 -4.47
N ASP A 351 -0.38 -24.54 -5.69
CA ASP A 351 -0.56 -23.78 -6.93
C ASP A 351 0.24 -22.46 -6.96
N LEU A 352 1.48 -22.51 -6.48
CA LEU A 352 2.41 -21.40 -6.59
C LEU A 352 3.14 -21.43 -7.94
N GLN A 353 3.34 -20.27 -8.56
CA GLN A 353 4.08 -20.14 -9.80
C GLN A 353 5.12 -19.03 -9.69
N VAL A 354 6.40 -19.38 -9.88
CA VAL A 354 7.50 -18.42 -9.92
C VAL A 354 8.16 -18.45 -11.29
N ASP A 355 8.02 -17.36 -12.04
CA ASP A 355 8.59 -17.18 -13.38
C ASP A 355 9.42 -15.90 -13.44
N ASP A 356 10.41 -15.85 -14.35
CA ASP A 356 11.22 -14.65 -14.61
C ASP A 356 11.70 -13.93 -13.33
N PHE A 357 12.55 -14.61 -12.57
CA PHE A 357 13.03 -14.15 -11.27
C PHE A 357 14.56 -13.99 -11.29
N THR A 358 15.03 -12.75 -11.52
CA THR A 358 16.43 -12.38 -11.75
C THR A 358 16.97 -11.46 -10.66
N VAL A 359 16.88 -11.90 -9.41
CA VAL A 359 17.37 -11.15 -8.24
C VAL A 359 18.69 -11.74 -7.72
N GLY A 360 19.74 -10.93 -7.71
CA GLY A 360 21.05 -11.31 -7.20
C GLY A 360 21.32 -10.89 -5.76
N SER A 361 22.60 -10.87 -5.39
CA SER A 361 23.06 -10.39 -4.09
C SER A 361 24.04 -9.24 -4.22
N SER A 362 23.91 -8.26 -3.31
CA SER A 362 24.92 -7.22 -3.09
C SER A 362 26.11 -7.71 -2.25
N LYS A 363 26.01 -8.87 -1.59
CA LYS A 363 27.07 -9.45 -0.75
C LYS A 363 27.42 -10.84 -1.23
N GLY A 364 28.60 -10.95 -1.86
CA GLY A 364 29.07 -12.20 -2.46
C GLY A 364 28.33 -12.54 -3.75
N THR A 365 28.57 -13.73 -4.27
CA THR A 365 28.06 -14.18 -5.58
C THR A 365 27.10 -15.36 -5.48
N VAL A 366 26.50 -15.58 -4.32
CA VAL A 366 25.62 -16.73 -4.08
C VAL A 366 24.26 -16.23 -3.57
N VAL A 367 23.20 -16.80 -4.12
CA VAL A 367 21.84 -16.65 -3.59
C VAL A 367 21.25 -18.02 -3.24
N GLN A 368 20.38 -18.06 -2.23
CA GLN A 368 19.67 -19.27 -1.81
C GLN A 368 18.16 -19.05 -1.86
N HIS A 369 17.45 -19.89 -2.61
CA HIS A 369 15.99 -19.97 -2.55
C HIS A 369 15.62 -21.07 -1.56
N VAL A 370 14.77 -20.75 -0.58
CA VAL A 370 14.33 -21.69 0.45
C VAL A 370 12.83 -21.87 0.35
N CYS A 371 12.41 -23.12 0.19
CA CYS A 371 10.99 -23.49 0.12
C CYS A 371 10.69 -24.53 1.19
N LYS A 372 9.72 -24.24 2.05
CA LYS A 372 9.20 -25.13 3.09
C LYS A 372 7.69 -25.25 2.92
N ASN A 373 7.23 -26.47 2.69
CA ASN A 373 5.81 -26.84 2.50
C ASN A 373 5.11 -26.04 1.37
N ALA A 374 5.81 -25.76 0.28
CA ALA A 374 5.36 -24.86 -0.78
C ALA A 374 5.31 -25.56 -2.16
N TYR A 375 4.13 -25.77 -2.69
CA TYR A 375 3.93 -26.58 -3.87
C TYR A 375 3.57 -25.76 -5.11
N GLY A 376 4.09 -26.16 -6.26
CA GLY A 376 3.95 -25.40 -7.49
C GLY A 376 5.09 -25.59 -8.48
N SER A 377 5.31 -24.59 -9.34
CA SER A 377 6.34 -24.61 -10.39
C SER A 377 7.30 -23.42 -10.28
N GLY A 378 8.58 -23.71 -10.56
CA GLY A 378 9.68 -22.73 -10.52
C GLY A 378 10.56 -22.86 -9.27
N VAL A 379 11.85 -22.51 -9.43
CA VAL A 379 12.85 -22.44 -8.35
C VAL A 379 12.92 -23.69 -7.45
N CYS A 380 12.78 -23.54 -6.12
CA CYS A 380 12.80 -24.62 -5.12
C CYS A 380 11.41 -25.22 -4.81
N LEU A 381 10.36 -24.84 -5.55
CA LEU A 381 9.02 -25.38 -5.35
C LEU A 381 8.98 -26.86 -5.76
N LYS A 382 8.15 -27.63 -5.06
CA LYS A 382 7.96 -29.06 -5.35
C LYS A 382 6.65 -29.24 -6.10
N GLU A 383 6.64 -30.13 -7.10
CA GLU A 383 5.39 -30.57 -7.73
C GLU A 383 4.53 -31.41 -6.76
N GLY A 384 3.21 -31.39 -6.96
CA GLY A 384 2.23 -32.08 -6.11
C GLY A 384 1.54 -31.14 -5.13
N ASP A 385 0.93 -31.68 -4.08
CA ASP A 385 0.04 -30.93 -3.16
C ASP A 385 0.11 -31.43 -1.70
N GLY A 386 1.13 -32.21 -1.31
CA GLY A 386 1.12 -32.88 -0.02
C GLY A 386 2.48 -33.23 0.60
N GLY A 387 2.57 -33.01 1.92
CA GLY A 387 3.65 -33.45 2.80
C GLY A 387 4.57 -32.33 3.28
N ALA A 388 5.12 -32.50 4.48
CA ALA A 388 6.11 -31.56 5.00
C ALA A 388 7.45 -31.74 4.27
N TYR A 389 8.09 -30.64 3.89
CA TYR A 389 9.44 -30.68 3.33
C TYR A 389 10.18 -29.36 3.54
N THR A 390 11.50 -29.39 3.36
CA THR A 390 12.31 -28.18 3.22
C THR A 390 13.33 -28.43 2.11
N ALA A 391 13.40 -27.51 1.15
CA ALA A 391 14.36 -27.53 0.06
C ALA A 391 15.14 -26.21 0.03
N THR A 392 16.43 -26.29 -0.31
CA THR A 392 17.27 -25.12 -0.55
C THR A 392 17.92 -25.26 -1.90
N GLN A 393 17.60 -24.35 -2.82
CA GLN A 393 18.28 -24.23 -4.10
C GLN A 393 19.37 -23.16 -3.98
N THR A 394 20.61 -23.52 -4.29
CA THR A 394 21.74 -22.57 -4.29
C THR A 394 22.07 -22.19 -5.73
N VAL A 395 22.10 -20.90 -6.03
CA VAL A 395 22.49 -20.36 -7.34
C VAL A 395 23.79 -19.59 -7.18
N ASN A 396 24.80 -19.99 -7.93
CA ASN A 396 26.11 -19.33 -7.98
C ASN A 396 26.15 -18.36 -9.16
N ASN A 397 26.74 -17.19 -8.94
CA ASN A 397 26.86 -16.09 -9.90
C ASN A 397 25.53 -15.80 -10.63
N PRO A 398 24.43 -15.49 -9.89
CA PRO A 398 23.15 -15.20 -10.54
C PRO A 398 23.32 -14.03 -11.51
N SER A 399 22.69 -14.12 -12.68
CA SER A 399 22.63 -13.00 -13.63
C SER A 399 21.51 -12.06 -13.19
N PHE A 400 21.83 -10.80 -12.91
CA PHE A 400 20.88 -9.77 -12.52
C PHE A 400 21.33 -8.39 -12.97
N ALA A 401 20.38 -7.48 -13.15
CA ALA A 401 20.64 -6.07 -13.36
C ALA A 401 19.94 -5.28 -12.25
N THR A 402 20.62 -4.25 -11.74
CA THR A 402 20.01 -3.30 -10.81
C THR A 402 19.60 -2.05 -11.58
N GLN A 403 18.32 -1.70 -11.49
CA GLN A 403 17.81 -0.41 -11.97
C GLN A 403 17.56 0.49 -10.76
N THR A 404 17.80 1.78 -10.93
CA THR A 404 17.56 2.81 -9.93
C THR A 404 16.45 3.75 -10.37
N MET A 405 15.86 4.46 -9.41
CA MET A 405 14.94 5.57 -9.62
C MET A 405 15.58 6.89 -9.19
N ASP A 406 15.18 7.99 -9.83
CA ASP A 406 15.57 9.32 -9.36
C ASP A 406 14.90 9.63 -8.01
N GLY A 407 15.65 10.27 -7.10
CA GLY A 407 15.13 10.65 -5.78
C GLY A 407 15.18 9.55 -4.72
N GLU A 408 15.93 8.47 -4.95
CA GLU A 408 16.19 7.47 -3.91
C GLU A 408 16.83 8.08 -2.67
N LEU A 409 16.25 7.78 -1.50
CA LEU A 409 16.82 8.14 -0.22
C LEU A 409 18.10 7.33 0.03
N THR A 410 19.20 8.04 0.32
CA THR A 410 20.48 7.44 0.71
C THR A 410 20.61 7.25 2.22
N VAL A 411 19.74 7.90 2.98
CA VAL A 411 19.54 7.74 4.43
C VAL A 411 18.04 7.81 4.74
N GLY A 412 17.57 6.99 5.67
CA GLY A 412 16.18 7.01 6.12
C GLY A 412 15.85 8.32 6.83
N LEU A 413 14.59 8.73 6.75
CA LEU A 413 14.11 9.96 7.38
C LEU A 413 14.21 9.84 8.91
N GLY A 414 14.71 10.89 9.56
CA GLY A 414 15.04 10.88 10.99
C GLY A 414 13.81 10.80 11.91
N LEU A 415 14.06 10.56 13.20
CA LEU A 415 13.03 10.45 14.24
C LEU A 415 13.03 11.62 15.23
N THR A 416 13.97 12.55 15.11
CA THR A 416 14.25 13.57 16.14
C THR A 416 14.12 15.00 15.63
N ALA A 417 13.82 15.20 14.34
CA ALA A 417 13.59 16.48 13.71
C ALA A 417 12.42 16.37 12.73
N SER A 418 11.79 17.51 12.42
CA SER A 418 10.70 17.57 11.44
C SER A 418 11.15 17.04 10.08
N ILE A 419 10.29 16.27 9.45
CA ILE A 419 10.46 15.83 8.06
C ILE A 419 9.85 16.92 7.16
N ALA A 420 10.56 17.28 6.08
CA ALA A 420 10.07 18.27 5.12
C ALA A 420 8.92 17.69 4.27
N ILE A 421 7.97 18.53 3.89
CA ILE A 421 6.88 18.14 3.01
C ILE A 421 7.44 17.92 1.59
N PRO A 422 7.34 16.71 1.03
CA PRO A 422 7.85 16.42 -0.30
C PRO A 422 6.89 16.92 -1.39
N THR A 423 7.40 17.03 -2.61
CA THR A 423 6.56 17.18 -3.81
C THR A 423 6.16 15.81 -4.34
N ILE A 424 4.94 15.69 -4.88
CA ILE A 424 4.53 14.47 -5.57
C ILE A 424 5.31 14.36 -6.89
N ARG A 425 5.91 13.19 -7.13
CA ARG A 425 6.72 12.91 -8.31
C ARG A 425 5.88 12.50 -9.52
N SER A 426 6.52 12.48 -10.70
CA SER A 426 5.88 12.18 -11.98
C SER A 426 6.23 10.80 -12.56
N SER A 427 6.86 9.93 -11.79
CA SER A 427 7.12 8.54 -12.13
C SER A 427 7.36 7.74 -10.86
N PHE A 428 6.82 6.52 -10.77
CA PHE A 428 6.89 5.67 -9.57
C PHE A 428 7.60 4.33 -9.83
N PHE A 429 7.86 4.02 -11.10
CA PHE A 429 8.54 2.80 -11.52
C PHE A 429 9.39 3.06 -12.78
N PRO A 430 10.56 2.42 -12.96
CA PRO A 430 11.47 2.80 -14.04
C PRO A 430 10.87 2.58 -15.43
N GLY A 431 10.84 3.66 -16.22
CA GLY A 431 10.30 3.65 -17.58
C GLY A 431 8.77 3.71 -17.66
N THR A 432 8.08 3.88 -16.53
CA THR A 432 6.61 3.96 -16.48
C THR A 432 6.17 5.40 -16.17
N PRO A 433 5.35 6.03 -17.02
CA PRO A 433 4.74 7.32 -16.72
C PRO A 433 3.61 7.17 -15.69
N VAL A 434 3.26 8.26 -15.01
CA VAL A 434 2.05 8.31 -14.17
C VAL A 434 0.80 8.04 -14.98
N MET A 435 -0.18 7.38 -14.38
CA MET A 435 -1.47 7.11 -15.02
C MET A 435 -2.31 8.38 -15.12
N ASN A 436 -2.24 9.24 -14.09
CA ASN A 436 -3.00 10.48 -14.01
C ASN A 436 -2.03 11.65 -13.82
N ALA A 437 -2.14 12.68 -14.67
CA ALA A 437 -1.36 13.90 -14.49
C ALA A 437 -1.71 14.58 -13.16
N LEU A 438 -0.72 15.17 -12.49
CA LEU A 438 -0.93 15.98 -11.31
C LEU A 438 -1.89 17.13 -11.59
N MET A 439 -2.85 17.34 -10.70
CA MET A 439 -3.84 18.41 -10.85
C MET A 439 -3.23 19.81 -10.92
N GLY A 440 -2.15 20.07 -10.18
CA GLY A 440 -1.42 21.32 -10.24
C GLY A 440 -0.77 21.61 -11.59
N ASN A 441 -0.64 20.60 -12.46
CA ASN A 441 -0.11 20.73 -13.82
C ASN A 441 -1.23 20.90 -14.87
N SER A 442 -2.48 20.61 -14.52
CA SER A 442 -3.64 20.90 -15.35
C SER A 442 -3.72 22.41 -15.55
N LYS A 443 -3.49 22.89 -16.78
CA LYS A 443 -3.74 24.30 -17.11
C LYS A 443 -5.16 24.63 -16.64
N LYS A 444 -5.35 25.79 -15.99
CA LYS A 444 -6.66 26.34 -15.66
C LYS A 444 -7.53 26.29 -16.92
N GLU A 445 -8.38 25.29 -17.04
CA GLU A 445 -9.56 25.38 -17.90
C GLU A 445 -10.44 26.41 -17.19
N GLY A 446 -10.33 27.63 -17.69
CA GLY A 446 -11.03 28.81 -17.18
C GLY A 446 -12.47 28.86 -17.66
#